data_AF-A0A516Q5S8-F1
#
_entry.id   AF-A0A516Q5S8-F1
#
_cell.length_a   1.000
_cell.length_b   1.000
_cell.length_c   1.000
_cell.angle_alpha   90.00
_cell.angle_beta   90.00
_cell.angle_gamma   90.00
#
_symmetry.space_group_name_H-M   'P 1'
#
loop_
_entity.id
_entity.type
_entity.pdbx_description
1 polymer ?
#
loop_
_entity_poly.entity_id
_entity_poly.type
_entity_poly.pdbx_seq_one_letter_code
_entity_poly.pdbx_strand_id
1 'polypeptide(L)'
;MIIAACWLCLNGVVLLLGSGHLPFRASSLAEPPTAQTLLRPNLMLLEVFGLMVVVRLMTRHRTVPDLAGRAPDRSRAARETFALLGYGVLAQLGGLVVGRSLGWHAFGFHLDGMVIRTGQPVVPAEAIGWSVYNLICYALIPLIIFRRRYSTTQLGLRSSDRRADLRLIVVILVLESAVQLLTASQSVLDLDPRQILLGAPLTFALCFAGTVAPTMIFVYAILLPRYLKLTGSLPATVALGGLTYAGLHVMDGWTNFATASDAVLSLLFAILFYGGPGMFKAYITIRTANAWTHVWAYHAIAPHTLLDTPMFVRIFGIR
;
A
#
# COMPACT_ATOMS: atom_id res chain seq x y z
N MET A 1 -24.32 0.20 4.15
CA MET A 1 -24.82 1.58 4.02
C MET A 1 -23.83 2.61 4.56
N ILE A 2 -23.35 2.52 5.81
CA ILE A 2 -22.45 3.54 6.39
C ILE A 2 -21.16 3.76 5.59
N ILE A 3 -20.43 2.70 5.22
CA ILE A 3 -19.16 2.83 4.45
C ILE A 3 -19.38 3.50 3.09
N ALA A 4 -20.45 3.14 2.39
CA ALA A 4 -20.81 3.75 1.11
C ALA A 4 -21.16 5.24 1.27
N ALA A 5 -21.92 5.58 2.32
CA ALA A 5 -22.22 6.98 2.65
C ALA A 5 -20.96 7.78 3.00
N CYS A 6 -20.03 7.19 3.77
CA CYS A 6 -18.74 7.81 4.05
C CYS A 6 -17.94 8.04 2.76
N TRP A 7 -17.88 7.06 1.86
CA TRP A 7 -17.18 7.20 0.58
C TRP A 7 -17.77 8.31 -0.30
N LEU A 8 -19.10 8.37 -0.41
CA LEU A 8 -19.79 9.44 -1.13
C LEU A 8 -19.53 10.81 -0.49
N CYS A 9 -19.53 10.88 0.85
CA CYS A 9 -19.19 12.09 1.59
C CYS A 9 -17.75 12.55 1.30
N LEU A 10 -16.76 11.64 1.33
CA LEU A 10 -15.37 11.96 0.98
C LEU A 10 -15.26 12.56 -0.43
N ASN A 11 -15.91 11.96 -1.42
CA ASN A 11 -15.94 12.48 -2.79
C ASN A 11 -16.60 13.88 -2.84
N GLY A 12 -17.73 14.06 -2.17
CA GLY A 12 -18.43 15.34 -2.10
C GLY A 12 -17.56 16.44 -1.48
N VAL A 13 -16.87 16.15 -0.37
CA VAL A 13 -15.97 17.11 0.28
C VAL A 13 -14.78 17.47 -0.62
N VAL A 14 -14.17 16.50 -1.31
CA VAL A 14 -13.07 16.79 -2.24
C VAL A 14 -13.54 17.65 -3.41
N LEU A 15 -14.72 17.39 -3.97
CA LEU A 15 -15.32 18.22 -5.01
C LEU A 15 -15.59 19.66 -4.54
N LEU A 16 -16.09 19.81 -3.30
CA LEU A 16 -16.38 21.12 -2.71
C LEU A 16 -15.13 21.93 -2.43
N LEU A 17 -14.09 21.31 -1.85
CA LEU A 17 -12.86 21.99 -1.44
C LEU A 17 -11.86 22.18 -2.59
N GLY A 18 -11.89 21.32 -3.61
CA GLY A 18 -10.91 21.31 -4.69
C GLY A 18 -11.13 22.35 -5.79
N SER A 19 -12.16 23.21 -5.71
CA SER A 19 -12.38 24.41 -6.55
C SER A 19 -11.79 24.40 -7.97
N GLY A 20 -12.14 23.40 -8.78
CA GLY A 20 -11.65 23.22 -10.16
C GLY A 20 -10.45 22.27 -10.29
N HIS A 21 -9.37 22.47 -9.52
CA HIS A 21 -8.12 21.68 -9.59
C HIS A 21 -7.55 21.41 -8.20
N LEU A 22 -6.99 20.21 -8.00
CA LEU A 22 -6.45 19.81 -6.69
C LEU A 22 -5.04 20.37 -6.47
N PRO A 23 -4.70 20.84 -5.25
CA PRO A 23 -3.45 21.54 -4.94
C PRO A 23 -2.27 20.57 -4.71
N PHE A 24 -2.21 19.49 -5.49
CA PHE A 24 -1.20 18.44 -5.33
C PHE A 24 0.08 18.76 -6.09
N ARG A 25 1.19 18.19 -5.65
CA ARG A 25 2.52 18.38 -6.29
C ARG A 25 2.73 17.52 -7.54
N ALA A 26 1.75 16.68 -7.87
CA ALA A 26 1.73 15.84 -9.05
C ALA A 26 0.83 16.45 -10.14
N SER A 27 1.41 16.84 -11.27
CA SER A 27 0.64 17.41 -12.40
C SER A 27 -0.45 16.47 -12.91
N SER A 28 -0.21 15.15 -12.86
CA SER A 28 -1.21 14.13 -13.21
C SER A 28 -2.46 14.13 -12.31
N LEU A 29 -2.42 14.84 -11.18
CA LEU A 29 -3.56 15.03 -10.29
C LEU A 29 -4.02 16.49 -10.21
N ALA A 30 -3.12 17.44 -10.43
CA ALA A 30 -3.37 18.87 -10.31
C ALA A 30 -3.91 19.51 -11.59
N GLU A 31 -3.54 19.02 -12.78
CA GLU A 31 -3.93 19.62 -14.07
C GLU A 31 -5.29 19.13 -14.60
N PRO A 32 -5.71 17.86 -14.41
CA PRO A 32 -7.09 17.49 -14.74
C PRO A 32 -8.06 18.13 -13.76
N PRO A 33 -9.28 18.49 -14.20
CA PRO A 33 -10.31 18.97 -13.30
C PRO A 33 -10.56 18.00 -12.14
N THR A 34 -10.82 18.52 -10.94
CA THR A 34 -11.02 17.73 -9.71
C THR A 34 -12.00 16.55 -9.91
N ALA A 35 -13.09 16.77 -10.66
CA ALA A 35 -14.04 15.73 -10.99
C ALA A 35 -13.42 14.57 -11.80
N GLN A 36 -12.57 14.87 -12.79
CA GLN A 36 -11.84 13.87 -13.57
C GLN A 36 -10.80 13.16 -12.71
N THR A 37 -10.08 13.89 -11.86
CA THR A 37 -9.10 13.30 -10.93
C THR A 37 -9.77 12.32 -9.95
N LEU A 38 -11.01 12.58 -9.55
CA LEU A 38 -11.79 11.68 -8.69
C LEU A 38 -12.32 10.43 -9.39
N LEU A 39 -12.44 10.41 -10.73
CA LEU A 39 -12.90 9.19 -11.42
C LEU A 39 -11.95 8.02 -11.18
N ARG A 40 -10.63 8.28 -11.21
CA ARG A 40 -9.60 7.24 -11.07
C ARG A 40 -9.71 6.45 -9.75
N PRO A 41 -9.68 7.05 -8.55
CA PRO A 41 -9.81 6.28 -7.30
C PRO A 41 -11.16 5.56 -7.19
N ASN A 42 -12.24 6.07 -7.78
CA ASN A 42 -13.53 5.37 -7.81
C ASN A 42 -13.50 4.13 -8.72
N LEU A 43 -12.91 4.22 -9.91
CA LEU A 43 -12.74 3.08 -10.80
C LEU A 43 -11.83 2.02 -10.17
N MET A 44 -10.72 2.44 -9.53
CA MET A 44 -9.86 1.54 -8.76
C MET A 44 -10.61 0.84 -7.62
N LEU A 45 -11.54 1.53 -6.94
CA LEU A 45 -12.35 0.91 -5.91
C LEU A 45 -13.30 -0.16 -6.48
N LEU A 46 -13.88 0.09 -7.66
CA LEU A 46 -14.72 -0.91 -8.35
C LEU A 46 -13.91 -2.15 -8.73
N GLU A 47 -12.71 -1.96 -9.27
CA GLU A 47 -11.76 -3.04 -9.55
C GLU A 47 -11.44 -3.85 -8.28
N VAL A 48 -11.09 -3.16 -7.20
CA VAL A 48 -10.83 -3.78 -5.89
C VAL A 48 -12.01 -4.64 -5.45
N PHE A 49 -13.25 -4.16 -5.56
CA PHE A 49 -14.42 -4.97 -5.22
C PHE A 49 -14.59 -6.17 -6.15
N GLY A 50 -14.33 -6.02 -7.45
CA GLY A 50 -14.30 -7.13 -8.40
C GLY A 50 -13.30 -8.21 -7.98
N LEU A 51 -12.07 -7.83 -7.62
CA LEU A 51 -11.07 -8.76 -7.13
C LEU A 51 -11.47 -9.41 -5.80
N MET A 52 -12.10 -8.66 -4.88
CA MET A 52 -12.64 -9.23 -3.64
C MET A 52 -13.70 -10.30 -3.92
N VAL A 53 -14.56 -10.11 -4.92
CA VAL A 53 -15.52 -11.14 -5.36
C VAL A 53 -14.78 -12.37 -5.90
N VAL A 54 -13.75 -12.21 -6.72
CA VAL A 54 -12.93 -13.34 -7.21
C VAL A 54 -12.30 -14.11 -6.05
N VAL A 55 -11.66 -13.41 -5.11
CA VAL A 55 -11.09 -14.02 -3.89
C VAL A 55 -12.18 -14.78 -3.12
N ARG A 56 -13.37 -14.18 -2.93
CA ARG A 56 -14.49 -14.82 -2.25
C ARG A 56 -14.87 -16.12 -2.96
N LEU A 57 -15.07 -16.10 -4.27
CA LEU A 57 -15.46 -17.27 -5.07
C LEU A 57 -14.42 -18.40 -4.98
N MET A 58 -13.14 -18.08 -5.13
CA MET A 58 -12.04 -19.05 -5.06
C MET A 58 -11.81 -19.63 -3.67
N THR A 59 -12.25 -18.92 -2.63
CA THR A 59 -12.07 -19.33 -1.23
C THR A 59 -13.37 -19.75 -0.57
N ARG A 60 -14.52 -19.80 -1.28
CA ARG A 60 -15.83 -19.98 -0.63
C ARG A 60 -16.05 -21.35 0.00
N HIS A 61 -15.36 -22.37 -0.50
CA HIS A 61 -15.41 -23.74 -0.02
C HIS A 61 -14.19 -24.11 0.85
N ARG A 62 -13.30 -23.15 1.14
CA ARG A 62 -12.14 -23.38 2.00
C ARG A 62 -12.54 -23.20 3.46
N THR A 63 -11.96 -24.00 4.35
CA THR A 63 -11.96 -23.72 5.78
C THR A 63 -11.27 -22.38 6.01
N VAL A 64 -11.99 -21.40 6.54
CA VAL A 64 -11.44 -20.08 6.82
C VAL A 64 -10.47 -20.22 7.99
N PRO A 65 -9.17 -19.89 7.82
CA PRO A 65 -8.23 -20.02 8.92
C PRO A 65 -8.56 -19.02 10.03
N ASP A 66 -8.43 -19.43 11.29
CA ASP A 66 -8.62 -18.54 12.43
C ASP A 66 -7.42 -17.59 12.59
N LEU A 67 -7.49 -16.45 11.92
CA LEU A 67 -6.47 -15.40 12.03
C LEU A 67 -6.57 -14.65 13.37
N ALA A 68 -7.76 -14.54 13.97
CA ALA A 68 -7.94 -13.86 15.25
C ALA A 68 -7.31 -14.65 16.40
N GLY A 69 -7.39 -15.98 16.37
CA GLY A 69 -6.74 -16.88 17.31
C GLY A 69 -5.22 -16.85 17.26
N ARG A 70 -4.62 -16.27 16.21
CA ARG A 70 -3.17 -16.07 16.09
C ARG A 70 -2.67 -14.82 16.82
N ALA A 71 -3.57 -13.90 17.19
CA ALA A 71 -3.27 -12.75 18.02
C ALA A 71 -3.32 -13.11 19.52
N PRO A 72 -2.63 -12.35 20.40
CA PRO A 72 -2.73 -12.56 21.85
C PRO A 72 -4.14 -12.26 22.38
N ASP A 73 -4.32 -12.39 23.69
CA ASP A 73 -5.53 -11.96 24.38
C ASP A 73 -5.86 -10.48 24.07
N ARG A 74 -7.14 -10.11 24.22
CA ARG A 74 -7.66 -8.81 23.77
C ARG A 74 -6.92 -7.63 24.42
N SER A 75 -6.52 -7.75 25.69
CA SER A 75 -5.84 -6.68 26.42
C SER A 75 -4.42 -6.41 25.89
N ARG A 76 -3.65 -7.48 25.61
CA ARG A 76 -2.32 -7.36 25.00
C ARG A 76 -2.42 -6.95 23.55
N ALA A 77 -3.40 -7.48 22.80
CA ALA A 77 -3.63 -7.10 21.41
C ALA A 77 -3.88 -5.59 21.29
N ALA A 78 -4.70 -5.00 22.18
CA ALA A 78 -4.95 -3.55 22.18
C ALA A 78 -3.67 -2.75 22.42
N ARG A 79 -2.90 -3.09 23.47
CA ARG A 79 -1.64 -2.41 23.80
C ARG A 79 -0.63 -2.48 22.66
N GLU A 80 -0.45 -3.68 22.07
CA GLU A 80 0.46 -3.87 20.94
C GLU A 80 0.01 -3.09 19.71
N THR A 81 -1.30 -3.07 19.41
CA THR A 81 -1.85 -2.29 18.30
C THR A 81 -1.61 -0.80 18.46
N PHE A 82 -1.96 -0.21 19.62
CA PHE A 82 -1.76 1.22 19.84
C PHE A 82 -0.28 1.61 19.87
N ALA A 83 0.57 0.80 20.52
CA ALA A 83 2.01 1.02 20.53
C ALA A 83 2.60 0.97 19.12
N LEU A 84 2.18 0.01 18.29
CA LEU A 84 2.66 -0.11 16.92
C LEU A 84 2.14 1.01 16.02
N LEU A 85 0.90 1.46 16.18
CA LEU A 85 0.38 2.63 15.46
C LEU A 85 1.15 3.91 15.83
N GLY A 86 1.38 4.15 17.12
CA GLY A 86 2.20 5.27 17.59
C GLY A 86 3.63 5.20 17.04
N TYR A 87 4.23 4.01 17.05
CA TYR A 87 5.53 3.78 16.41
C TYR A 87 5.49 4.08 14.90
N GLY A 88 4.43 3.71 14.18
CA GLY A 88 4.27 4.01 12.76
C GLY A 88 4.22 5.52 12.48
N VAL A 89 3.57 6.30 13.34
CA VAL A 89 3.59 7.77 13.25
C VAL A 89 5.01 8.30 13.48
N LEU A 90 5.71 7.81 14.51
CA LEU A 90 7.10 8.22 14.77
C LEU A 90 8.04 7.86 13.61
N ALA A 91 7.85 6.71 12.97
CA ALA A 91 8.61 6.32 11.80
C ALA A 91 8.32 7.23 10.59
N GLN A 92 7.08 7.69 10.38
CA GLN A 92 6.79 8.67 9.32
C GLN A 92 7.47 10.02 9.60
N LEU A 93 7.41 10.49 10.84
CA LEU A 93 8.09 11.73 11.25
C LEU A 93 9.62 11.60 11.14
N GLY A 94 10.17 10.43 11.49
CA GLY A 94 11.59 10.13 11.30
C GLY A 94 11.97 10.14 9.83
N GLY A 95 11.16 9.57 8.94
CA GLY A 95 11.38 9.56 7.49
C GLY A 95 11.35 10.97 6.89
N LEU A 96 10.47 11.83 7.40
CA LEU A 96 10.46 13.26 7.08
C LEU A 96 11.78 13.94 7.50
N VAL A 97 12.20 13.76 8.75
CA VAL A 97 13.41 14.41 9.28
C VAL A 97 14.67 13.93 8.56
N VAL A 98 14.82 12.61 8.39
CA VAL A 98 16.00 12.01 7.74
C VAL A 98 16.08 12.38 6.27
N GLY A 99 14.96 12.29 5.54
CA GLY A 99 14.95 12.67 4.13
C GLY A 99 15.33 14.14 3.94
N ARG A 100 14.73 15.04 4.72
CA ARG A 100 15.00 16.49 4.62
C ARG A 100 16.41 16.87 5.08
N SER A 101 16.96 16.23 6.10
CA SER A 101 18.32 16.53 6.58
C SER A 101 19.41 16.15 5.58
N LEU A 102 19.13 15.19 4.69
CA LEU A 102 20.00 14.78 3.60
C LEU A 102 19.78 15.59 2.31
N GLY A 103 18.89 16.60 2.35
CA GLY A 103 18.54 17.40 1.17
C GLY A 103 17.63 16.67 0.18
N TRP A 104 16.98 15.58 0.61
CA TRP A 104 16.08 14.75 -0.20
C TRP A 104 14.60 15.00 0.14
N HIS A 105 13.71 14.32 -0.58
CA HIS A 105 12.30 14.31 -0.24
C HIS A 105 12.06 13.62 1.10
N ALA A 106 10.90 13.87 1.70
CA ALA A 106 10.48 13.11 2.87
C ALA A 106 10.39 11.63 2.49
N PHE A 107 10.88 10.74 3.35
CA PHE A 107 10.70 9.31 3.12
C PHE A 107 9.27 8.90 3.47
N GLY A 108 8.38 9.05 2.48
CA GLY A 108 7.04 8.51 2.48
C GLY A 108 7.03 6.99 2.33
N PHE A 109 5.84 6.39 2.31
CA PHE A 109 5.71 4.95 2.15
C PHE A 109 5.83 4.53 0.68
N HIS A 110 5.66 5.49 -0.23
CA HIS A 110 6.22 5.46 -1.57
C HIS A 110 7.39 6.44 -1.71
N LEU A 111 8.34 6.08 -2.59
CA LEU A 111 9.33 7.02 -3.09
C LEU A 111 8.62 8.08 -3.94
N ASP A 112 9.11 9.31 -3.91
CA ASP A 112 8.57 10.40 -4.70
C ASP A 112 8.47 10.00 -6.19
N GLY A 113 7.29 10.21 -6.78
CA GLY A 113 6.98 9.82 -8.14
C GLY A 113 6.48 8.38 -8.36
N MET A 114 6.51 7.47 -7.38
CA MET A 114 5.94 6.11 -7.55
C MET A 114 4.42 6.15 -7.66
N VAL A 115 3.85 5.36 -8.57
CA VAL A 115 2.40 5.22 -8.87
C VAL A 115 1.71 6.52 -9.34
N ILE A 116 1.97 7.63 -8.66
CA ILE A 116 1.58 9.00 -8.96
C ILE A 116 2.87 9.77 -9.27
N ARG A 117 3.04 10.15 -10.54
CA ARG A 117 4.24 10.86 -11.01
C ARG A 117 4.23 12.30 -10.52
N THR A 118 5.37 12.73 -10.01
CA THR A 118 5.66 14.10 -9.61
C THR A 118 6.70 14.68 -10.58
N GLY A 119 6.85 16.01 -10.58
CA GLY A 119 7.87 16.69 -11.39
C GLY A 119 9.25 16.76 -10.73
N GLN A 120 9.40 16.26 -9.50
CA GLN A 120 10.63 16.41 -8.73
C GLN A 120 11.60 15.26 -9.02
N PRO A 121 12.87 15.53 -9.34
CA PRO A 121 13.83 14.48 -9.62
C PRO A 121 14.25 13.75 -8.35
N VAL A 122 14.29 12.42 -8.42
CA VAL A 122 14.85 11.56 -7.38
C VAL A 122 16.22 11.06 -7.84
N VAL A 123 17.22 11.12 -6.96
CA VAL A 123 18.57 10.60 -7.26
C VAL A 123 18.74 9.15 -6.77
N PRO A 124 19.67 8.36 -7.34
CA PRO A 124 19.90 6.97 -6.90
C PRO A 124 20.12 6.81 -5.39
N ALA A 125 20.91 7.71 -4.79
CA ALA A 125 21.22 7.67 -3.35
C ALA A 125 19.96 7.84 -2.49
N GLU A 126 19.05 8.71 -2.91
CA GLU A 126 17.76 8.92 -2.25
C GLU A 126 16.87 7.69 -2.35
N ALA A 127 16.75 7.10 -3.54
CA ALA A 127 15.97 5.88 -3.76
C ALA A 127 16.46 4.71 -2.88
N ILE A 128 17.79 4.54 -2.78
CA ILE A 128 18.39 3.53 -1.91
C ILE A 128 18.13 3.88 -0.43
N GLY A 129 18.40 5.12 -0.01
CA GLY A 129 18.20 5.58 1.36
C GLY A 129 16.76 5.40 1.84
N TRP A 130 15.79 5.77 1.01
CA TRP A 130 14.36 5.54 1.23
C TRP A 130 14.05 4.06 1.44
N SER A 131 14.53 3.20 0.54
CA SER A 131 14.22 1.76 0.60
C SER A 131 14.79 1.10 1.86
N VAL A 132 16.02 1.47 2.25
CA VAL A 132 16.69 0.99 3.46
C VAL A 132 15.99 1.52 4.71
N TYR A 133 15.65 2.80 4.75
CA TYR A 133 14.95 3.40 5.88
C TYR A 133 13.62 2.68 6.16
N ASN A 134 12.78 2.55 5.12
CA ASN A 134 11.49 1.91 5.27
C ASN A 134 11.60 0.42 5.61
N LEU A 135 12.56 -0.30 5.01
CA LEU A 135 12.84 -1.70 5.35
C LEU A 135 13.17 -1.84 6.84
N ILE A 136 14.06 -1.00 7.37
CA ILE A 136 14.46 -1.05 8.78
C ILE A 136 13.27 -0.69 9.68
N CYS A 137 12.65 0.46 9.46
CA CYS A 137 11.65 1.02 10.35
C CYS A 137 10.35 0.22 10.35
N TYR A 138 9.85 -0.22 9.20
CA TYR A 138 8.53 -0.83 9.11
C TYR A 138 8.55 -2.36 8.99
N ALA A 139 9.68 -2.96 8.59
CA ALA A 139 9.78 -4.42 8.50
C ALA A 139 10.75 -5.01 9.54
N LEU A 140 12.04 -4.67 9.52
CA LEU A 140 13.04 -5.38 10.34
C LEU A 140 12.83 -5.15 11.83
N ILE A 141 12.74 -3.90 12.29
CA ILE A 141 12.56 -3.59 13.72
C ILE A 141 11.25 -4.22 14.25
N PRO A 142 10.07 -4.01 13.62
CA PRO A 142 8.83 -4.65 14.05
C PRO A 142 8.91 -6.17 14.03
N LEU A 143 9.48 -6.77 12.98
CA LEU A 143 9.61 -8.22 12.87
C LEU A 143 10.49 -8.79 13.98
N ILE A 144 11.66 -8.20 14.25
CA ILE A 144 12.57 -8.66 15.30
C ILE A 144 11.87 -8.61 16.67
N ILE A 145 11.18 -7.52 16.99
CA ILE A 145 10.47 -7.36 18.26
C ILE A 145 9.37 -8.41 18.41
N PHE A 146 8.51 -8.58 17.39
CA PHE A 146 7.38 -9.49 17.46
C PHE A 146 7.80 -10.96 17.33
N ARG A 147 8.88 -11.29 16.61
CA ARG A 147 9.40 -12.68 16.49
C ARG A 147 9.96 -13.23 17.80
N ARG A 148 10.33 -12.37 18.75
CA ARG A 148 10.70 -12.79 20.13
C ARG A 148 9.53 -13.39 20.89
N ARG A 149 8.28 -13.11 20.49
CA ARG A 149 7.06 -13.54 21.22
C ARG A 149 6.11 -14.40 20.38
N TYR A 150 6.15 -14.27 19.06
CA TYR A 150 5.20 -14.90 18.14
C TYR A 150 5.91 -15.76 17.11
N SER A 151 5.39 -16.96 16.90
CA SER A 151 5.81 -17.86 15.81
C SER A 151 5.53 -17.28 14.43
N THR A 152 6.16 -17.84 13.40
CA THR A 152 5.90 -17.46 11.99
C THR A 152 4.45 -17.69 11.59
N THR A 153 3.84 -18.77 12.07
CA THR A 153 2.41 -19.04 11.85
C THR A 153 1.53 -17.99 12.52
N GLN A 154 1.82 -17.60 13.77
CA GLN A 154 1.06 -16.56 14.48
C GLN A 154 1.16 -15.18 13.82
N LEU A 155 2.27 -14.88 13.17
CA LEU A 155 2.45 -13.66 12.37
C LEU A 155 1.92 -13.79 10.94
N GLY A 156 1.26 -14.90 10.58
CA GLY A 156 0.74 -15.09 9.22
C GLY A 156 1.83 -15.15 8.15
N LEU A 157 3.07 -15.49 8.52
CA LEU A 157 4.20 -15.60 7.59
C LEU A 157 4.36 -17.02 7.01
N ARG A 158 3.48 -17.94 7.37
CA ARG A 158 3.44 -19.31 6.88
C ARG A 158 2.04 -19.66 6.40
N SER A 159 1.94 -20.05 5.13
CA SER A 159 0.71 -20.59 4.54
C SER A 159 0.31 -21.90 5.22
N SER A 160 -0.99 -22.06 5.48
CA SER A 160 -1.60 -23.33 5.90
C SER A 160 -2.05 -24.20 4.72
N ASP A 161 -2.16 -23.66 3.51
CA ASP A 161 -2.51 -24.39 2.28
C ASP A 161 -1.78 -23.77 1.08
N ARG A 162 -0.53 -24.19 0.87
CA ARG A 162 0.36 -23.62 -0.16
C ARG A 162 -0.21 -23.75 -1.57
N ARG A 163 -0.89 -24.86 -1.89
CA ARG A 163 -1.42 -25.11 -3.24
C ARG A 163 -2.63 -24.23 -3.52
N ALA A 164 -3.50 -24.04 -2.55
CA ALA A 164 -4.66 -23.18 -2.73
C ALA A 164 -4.28 -21.69 -2.70
N ASP A 165 -3.29 -21.30 -1.89
CA ASP A 165 -2.73 -19.95 -1.89
C ASP A 165 -2.02 -19.63 -3.20
N LEU A 166 -1.17 -20.53 -3.71
CA LEU A 166 -0.49 -20.34 -5.00
C LEU A 166 -1.47 -20.14 -6.15
N ARG A 167 -2.55 -20.94 -6.21
CA ARG A 167 -3.60 -20.77 -7.22
C ARG A 167 -4.28 -19.40 -7.11
N LEU A 168 -4.57 -18.95 -5.90
CA LEU A 168 -5.18 -17.64 -5.67
C LEU A 168 -4.22 -16.52 -6.09
N ILE A 169 -2.94 -16.62 -5.71
CA ILE A 169 -1.89 -15.66 -6.09
C ILE A 169 -1.82 -15.53 -7.60
N VAL A 170 -1.71 -16.64 -8.33
CA VAL A 170 -1.58 -16.63 -9.79
C VAL A 170 -2.79 -15.97 -10.45
N VAL A 171 -4.01 -16.34 -10.04
CA VAL A 171 -5.23 -15.77 -10.65
C VAL A 171 -5.32 -14.26 -10.42
N ILE A 172 -5.13 -13.80 -9.19
CA ILE A 172 -5.22 -12.38 -8.88
C ILE A 172 -4.08 -11.60 -9.55
N LEU A 173 -2.85 -12.14 -9.54
CA LEU A 173 -1.70 -11.51 -10.19
C LEU A 173 -1.95 -11.34 -11.69
N VAL A 174 -2.49 -12.34 -12.37
CA VAL A 174 -2.81 -12.26 -13.81
C VAL A 174 -3.87 -11.20 -14.07
N LEU A 175 -4.96 -11.19 -13.29
CA LEU A 175 -6.04 -10.21 -13.46
C LEU A 175 -5.53 -8.78 -13.23
N GLU A 176 -4.83 -8.55 -12.12
CA GLU A 176 -4.30 -7.23 -11.77
C GLU A 176 -3.24 -6.75 -12.78
N SER A 177 -2.33 -7.63 -13.19
CA SER A 177 -1.32 -7.27 -14.20
C SER A 177 -1.98 -6.91 -15.53
N ALA A 178 -3.04 -7.62 -15.93
CA ALA A 178 -3.78 -7.31 -17.14
C ALA A 178 -4.44 -5.93 -17.06
N VAL A 179 -5.13 -5.60 -15.96
CA VAL A 179 -5.74 -4.28 -15.81
C VAL A 179 -4.69 -3.17 -15.82
N GLN A 180 -3.58 -3.36 -15.12
CA GLN A 180 -2.51 -2.36 -15.10
C GLN A 180 -1.86 -2.16 -16.46
N LEU A 181 -1.58 -3.22 -17.21
CA LEU A 181 -1.02 -3.11 -18.55
C LEU A 181 -1.99 -2.43 -19.53
N LEU A 182 -3.30 -2.59 -19.34
CA LEU A 182 -4.32 -1.96 -20.17
C LEU A 182 -4.57 -0.48 -19.83
N THR A 183 -4.26 -0.05 -18.60
CA THR A 183 -4.62 1.28 -18.09
C THR A 183 -3.41 2.19 -17.83
N ALA A 184 -2.20 1.65 -17.78
CA ALA A 184 -0.98 2.42 -17.57
C ALA A 184 -0.57 3.18 -18.83
N SER A 185 -0.45 4.50 -18.72
CA SER A 185 0.03 5.37 -19.81
C SER A 185 1.53 5.30 -20.07
N GLN A 186 2.30 4.74 -19.12
CA GLN A 186 3.71 4.39 -19.26
C GLN A 186 3.89 3.04 -18.60
N SER A 187 4.03 2.00 -19.41
CA SER A 187 4.15 0.63 -18.96
C SER A 187 5.60 0.16 -19.07
N VAL A 188 5.93 -0.92 -18.37
CA VAL A 188 7.20 -1.64 -18.57
C VAL A 188 7.40 -2.10 -20.02
N LEU A 189 6.33 -2.17 -20.82
CA LEU A 189 6.39 -2.56 -22.24
C LEU A 189 6.95 -1.46 -23.14
N ASP A 190 7.00 -0.21 -22.68
CA ASP A 190 7.57 0.92 -23.43
C ASP A 190 9.10 0.99 -23.34
N LEU A 191 9.72 0.09 -22.56
CA LEU A 191 11.15 0.03 -22.32
C LEU A 191 11.83 -0.95 -23.27
N ASP A 192 13.08 -0.68 -23.63
CA ASP A 192 13.87 -1.65 -24.40
C ASP A 192 14.23 -2.89 -23.54
N PRO A 193 14.61 -4.03 -24.16
CA PRO A 193 14.89 -5.26 -23.43
C PRO A 193 15.98 -5.14 -22.36
N ARG A 194 16.98 -4.28 -22.54
CA ARG A 194 18.06 -4.08 -21.56
C ARG A 194 17.56 -3.29 -20.37
N GLN A 195 16.76 -2.24 -20.61
CA GLN A 195 16.07 -1.50 -19.56
C GLN A 195 15.15 -2.40 -18.73
N ILE A 196 14.45 -3.35 -19.36
CA ILE A 196 13.63 -4.34 -18.64
C ILE A 196 14.52 -5.28 -17.81
N LEU A 197 15.55 -5.86 -18.44
CA LEU A 197 16.42 -6.86 -17.81
C LEU A 197 17.15 -6.33 -16.57
N LEU A 198 17.54 -5.06 -16.58
CA LEU A 198 18.24 -4.42 -15.45
C LEU A 198 17.31 -3.64 -14.54
N GLY A 199 16.37 -2.90 -15.12
CA GLY A 199 15.44 -2.02 -14.41
C GLY A 199 14.43 -2.79 -13.59
N ALA A 200 13.78 -3.82 -14.15
CA ALA A 200 12.71 -4.52 -13.44
C ALA A 200 13.21 -5.24 -12.16
N PRO A 201 14.36 -5.96 -12.16
CA PRO A 201 14.90 -6.53 -10.93
C PRO A 201 15.31 -5.49 -9.90
N LEU A 202 15.89 -4.36 -10.34
CA LEU A 202 16.26 -3.25 -9.46
C LEU A 202 15.02 -2.62 -8.80
N THR A 203 14.01 -2.33 -9.61
CA THR A 203 12.71 -1.82 -9.13
C THR A 203 12.07 -2.80 -8.18
N PHE A 204 12.01 -4.08 -8.53
CA PHE A 204 11.48 -5.10 -7.64
C PHE A 204 12.22 -5.09 -6.30
N ALA A 205 13.55 -5.08 -6.29
CA ALA A 205 14.34 -5.09 -5.05
C ALA A 205 14.08 -3.84 -4.19
N LEU A 206 14.13 -2.64 -4.79
CA LEU A 206 13.95 -1.38 -4.07
C LEU A 206 12.52 -1.20 -3.57
N CYS A 207 11.50 -1.47 -4.40
CA CYS A 207 10.11 -1.42 -3.99
C CYS A 207 9.78 -2.51 -2.97
N PHE A 208 10.38 -3.70 -3.11
CA PHE A 208 10.16 -4.78 -2.17
C PHE A 208 10.67 -4.39 -0.77
N ALA A 209 11.87 -3.82 -0.70
CA ALA A 209 12.45 -3.32 0.54
C ALA A 209 11.70 -2.09 1.08
N GLY A 210 11.38 -1.11 0.22
CA GLY A 210 10.87 0.19 0.62
C GLY A 210 9.37 0.29 0.87
N THR A 211 8.56 -0.61 0.30
CA THR A 211 7.10 -0.57 0.45
C THR A 211 6.48 -1.94 0.68
N VAL A 212 6.85 -2.97 -0.08
CA VAL A 212 6.14 -4.25 -0.08
C VAL A 212 6.35 -5.03 1.23
N ALA A 213 7.60 -5.28 1.62
CA ALA A 213 7.92 -5.95 2.87
C ALA A 213 7.50 -5.13 4.10
N PRO A 214 7.73 -3.80 4.15
CA PRO A 214 7.14 -2.89 5.13
C PRO A 214 5.64 -3.11 5.33
N THR A 215 4.88 -3.07 4.24
CA THR A 215 3.43 -3.27 4.26
C THR A 215 3.05 -4.66 4.76
N MET A 216 3.71 -5.69 4.24
CA MET A 216 3.45 -7.07 4.59
C MET A 216 3.65 -7.31 6.08
N ILE A 217 4.77 -6.85 6.63
CA ILE A 217 5.12 -7.07 8.03
C ILE A 217 4.28 -6.19 8.94
N PHE A 218 4.34 -4.87 8.74
CA PHE A 218 3.77 -3.90 9.65
C PHE A 218 2.25 -4.03 9.74
N VAL A 219 1.59 -4.02 8.59
CA VAL A 219 0.12 -3.99 8.51
C VAL A 219 -0.43 -5.41 8.58
N TYR A 220 0.00 -6.30 7.69
CA TYR A 220 -0.76 -7.53 7.44
C TYR A 220 -0.29 -8.73 8.26
N ALA A 221 0.98 -8.80 8.66
CA ALA A 221 1.50 -9.84 9.54
C ALA A 221 1.26 -9.51 11.02
N ILE A 222 1.40 -8.23 11.39
CA ILE A 222 1.31 -7.80 12.79
C ILE A 222 -0.04 -7.18 13.11
N LEU A 223 -0.40 -6.03 12.52
CA LEU A 223 -1.62 -5.29 12.92
C LEU A 223 -2.92 -6.04 12.61
N LEU A 224 -3.04 -6.64 11.42
CA LEU A 224 -4.30 -7.21 10.92
C LEU A 224 -4.88 -8.32 11.81
N PRO A 225 -4.10 -9.32 12.29
CA PRO A 225 -4.61 -10.28 13.28
C PRO A 225 -5.14 -9.61 14.56
N ARG A 226 -4.48 -8.55 15.04
CA ARG A 226 -4.93 -7.82 16.23
C ARG A 226 -6.19 -7.01 15.94
N TYR A 227 -6.30 -6.35 14.79
CA TYR A 227 -7.54 -5.69 14.38
C TYR A 227 -8.71 -6.68 14.35
N LEU A 228 -8.50 -7.88 13.80
CA LEU A 228 -9.54 -8.90 13.79
C LEU A 228 -9.90 -9.36 15.21
N LYS A 229 -8.91 -9.53 16.09
CA LYS A 229 -9.13 -9.86 17.51
C LYS A 229 -9.91 -8.78 18.27
N LEU A 230 -9.61 -7.51 18.00
CA LEU A 230 -10.19 -6.36 18.71
C LEU A 230 -11.60 -6.02 18.19
N THR A 231 -11.80 -6.07 16.89
CA THR A 231 -13.10 -5.74 16.28
C THR A 231 -14.06 -6.92 16.31
N GLY A 232 -13.57 -8.16 16.22
CA GLY A 232 -14.40 -9.34 16.01
C GLY A 232 -15.19 -9.31 14.68
N SER A 233 -14.88 -8.38 13.78
CA SER A 233 -15.68 -8.07 12.59
C SER A 233 -14.79 -7.98 11.36
N LEU A 234 -15.06 -8.85 10.37
CA LEU A 234 -14.30 -8.86 9.12
C LEU A 234 -14.43 -7.53 8.36
N PRO A 235 -15.64 -6.95 8.16
CA PRO A 235 -15.75 -5.64 7.50
C PRO A 235 -14.98 -4.53 8.21
N ALA A 236 -15.06 -4.46 9.55
CA ALA A 236 -14.34 -3.46 10.32
C ALA A 236 -12.82 -3.64 10.22
N THR A 237 -12.34 -4.88 10.27
CA THR A 237 -10.92 -5.22 10.11
C THR A 237 -10.39 -4.86 8.72
N VAL A 238 -11.16 -5.15 7.67
CA VAL A 238 -10.81 -4.80 6.30
C VAL A 238 -10.72 -3.29 6.14
N ALA A 239 -11.71 -2.54 6.66
CA ALA A 239 -11.69 -1.08 6.65
C ALA A 239 -10.50 -0.51 7.42
N LEU A 240 -10.20 -1.02 8.63
CA LEU A 240 -9.03 -0.61 9.40
C LEU A 240 -7.71 -0.91 8.68
N GLY A 241 -7.60 -2.06 8.02
CA GLY A 241 -6.44 -2.39 7.19
C GLY A 241 -6.26 -1.40 6.04
N GLY A 242 -7.36 -1.03 5.37
CA GLY A 242 -7.38 0.00 4.32
C GLY A 242 -6.95 1.38 4.83
N LEU A 243 -7.54 1.84 5.94
CA LEU A 243 -7.24 3.13 6.54
C LEU A 243 -5.81 3.21 7.08
N THR A 244 -5.31 2.12 7.66
CA THR A 244 -3.91 2.06 8.14
C THR A 244 -2.94 2.15 6.97
N TYR A 245 -3.22 1.40 5.90
CA TYR A 245 -2.40 1.45 4.69
C TYR A 245 -2.40 2.86 4.07
N ALA A 246 -3.58 3.48 3.90
CA ALA A 246 -3.68 4.86 3.44
C ALA A 246 -2.96 5.86 4.37
N GLY A 247 -3.03 5.65 5.68
CA GLY A 247 -2.35 6.48 6.68
C GLY A 247 -0.83 6.43 6.61
N LEU A 248 -0.23 5.35 6.07
CA LEU A 248 1.22 5.29 5.83
C LEU A 248 1.63 6.16 4.63
N HIS A 249 0.71 6.43 3.70
CA HIS A 249 0.97 7.24 2.51
C HIS A 249 0.73 8.74 2.69
N VAL A 250 0.49 9.21 3.92
CA VAL A 250 0.24 10.64 4.20
C VAL A 250 1.46 11.50 3.84
N MET A 251 2.67 10.96 3.97
CA MET A 251 3.93 11.65 3.67
C MET A 251 4.45 11.37 2.24
N ASP A 252 3.65 10.78 1.36
CA ASP A 252 4.05 10.56 -0.03
C ASP A 252 4.25 11.90 -0.77
N GLY A 253 5.20 11.94 -1.70
CA GLY A 253 5.70 13.17 -2.32
C GLY A 253 4.69 14.10 -2.99
N TRP A 254 3.54 13.56 -3.41
CA TRP A 254 2.47 14.30 -4.07
C TRP A 254 1.55 15.06 -3.10
N THR A 255 1.58 14.75 -1.80
CA THR A 255 0.76 15.42 -0.79
C THR A 255 1.25 16.84 -0.52
N ASN A 256 0.35 17.70 -0.06
CA ASN A 256 0.62 19.10 0.20
C ASN A 256 0.02 19.53 1.55
N PHE A 257 0.87 20.08 2.41
CA PHE A 257 0.50 20.56 3.75
C PHE A 257 0.78 22.06 3.93
N ALA A 258 0.87 22.82 2.84
CA ALA A 258 1.15 24.25 2.89
C ALA A 258 0.02 25.06 3.56
N THR A 259 -1.23 24.63 3.37
CA THR A 259 -2.42 25.22 4.01
C THR A 259 -3.30 24.16 4.66
N ALA A 260 -4.22 24.58 5.53
CA ALA A 260 -5.19 23.67 6.13
C ALA A 260 -6.10 22.99 5.09
N SER A 261 -6.49 23.71 4.02
CA SER A 261 -7.29 23.14 2.93
C SER A 261 -6.52 22.08 2.16
N ASP A 262 -5.26 22.36 1.80
CA ASP A 262 -4.40 21.41 1.08
C ASP A 262 -4.13 20.16 1.91
N ALA A 263 -3.92 20.34 3.22
CA ALA A 263 -3.74 19.23 4.16
C ALA A 263 -4.99 18.34 4.20
N VAL A 264 -6.18 18.92 4.32
CA VAL A 264 -7.45 18.17 4.30
C VAL A 264 -7.60 17.43 2.96
N LEU A 265 -7.42 18.11 1.83
CA LEU A 265 -7.51 17.50 0.50
C LEU A 265 -6.52 16.34 0.32
N SER A 266 -5.28 16.50 0.80
CA SER A 266 -4.25 15.45 0.76
C SER A 266 -4.65 14.23 1.57
N LEU A 267 -5.17 14.43 2.78
CA LEU A 267 -5.63 13.34 3.65
C LEU A 267 -6.83 12.59 3.05
N LEU A 268 -7.83 13.33 2.56
CA LEU A 268 -9.02 12.73 1.94
C LEU A 268 -8.64 11.96 0.68
N PHE A 269 -7.77 12.52 -0.16
CA PHE A 269 -7.34 11.87 -1.39
C PHE A 269 -6.46 10.65 -1.12
N ALA A 270 -5.61 10.67 -0.09
CA ALA A 270 -4.85 9.48 0.34
C ALA A 270 -5.80 8.34 0.74
N ILE A 271 -6.88 8.64 1.46
CA ILE A 271 -7.92 7.65 1.81
C ILE A 271 -8.61 7.11 0.54
N LEU A 272 -9.00 8.00 -0.38
CA LEU A 272 -9.67 7.61 -1.62
C LEU A 272 -8.76 6.75 -2.52
N PHE A 273 -7.47 7.10 -2.62
CA PHE A 273 -6.56 6.44 -3.54
C PHE A 273 -5.99 5.13 -2.97
N TYR A 274 -5.59 5.11 -1.70
CA TYR A 274 -4.94 3.95 -1.09
C TYR A 274 -5.87 3.08 -0.25
N GLY A 275 -7.03 3.58 0.18
CA GLY A 275 -7.97 2.84 1.03
C GLY A 275 -8.44 1.53 0.39
N GLY A 276 -8.89 1.56 -0.86
CA GLY A 276 -9.31 0.38 -1.62
C GLY A 276 -8.20 -0.69 -1.74
N PRO A 277 -7.02 -0.36 -2.29
CA PRO A 277 -5.89 -1.28 -2.35
C PRO A 277 -5.53 -1.89 -0.98
N GLY A 278 -5.56 -1.08 0.09
CA GLY A 278 -5.30 -1.56 1.45
C GLY A 278 -6.39 -2.50 1.98
N MET A 279 -7.66 -2.25 1.66
CA MET A 279 -8.78 -3.15 1.96
C MET A 279 -8.63 -4.49 1.24
N PHE A 280 -8.24 -4.49 -0.04
CA PHE A 280 -8.02 -5.74 -0.78
C PHE A 280 -6.93 -6.60 -0.14
N LYS A 281 -5.78 -6.00 0.15
CA LYS A 281 -4.64 -6.65 0.83
C LYS A 281 -5.05 -7.22 2.20
N ALA A 282 -5.86 -6.48 2.97
CA ALA A 282 -6.45 -6.96 4.22
C ALA A 282 -7.35 -8.19 3.99
N TYR A 283 -8.27 -8.08 3.04
CA TYR A 283 -9.25 -9.12 2.74
C TYR A 283 -8.58 -10.43 2.31
N ILE A 284 -7.70 -10.38 1.32
CA ILE A 284 -7.01 -11.59 0.82
C ILE A 284 -6.11 -12.22 1.91
N THR A 285 -5.50 -11.40 2.77
CA THR A 285 -4.72 -11.89 3.91
C THR A 285 -5.62 -12.59 4.93
N ILE A 286 -6.80 -12.04 5.27
CA ILE A 286 -7.75 -12.71 6.19
C ILE A 286 -8.22 -14.05 5.61
N ARG A 287 -8.54 -14.09 4.31
CA ARG A 287 -9.04 -15.31 3.65
C ARG A 287 -8.02 -16.43 3.55
N THR A 288 -6.73 -16.11 3.64
CA THR A 288 -5.62 -17.10 3.56
C THR A 288 -4.84 -17.27 4.87
N ALA A 289 -5.00 -16.34 5.82
CA ALA A 289 -4.15 -16.16 6.98
C ALA A 289 -2.65 -16.21 6.64
N ASN A 290 -2.30 -15.65 5.49
CA ASN A 290 -0.96 -15.63 4.94
C ASN A 290 -0.67 -14.26 4.32
N ALA A 291 0.20 -13.48 4.97
CA ALA A 291 0.56 -12.14 4.53
C ALA A 291 1.32 -12.17 3.19
N TRP A 292 1.97 -13.27 2.82
CA TRP A 292 2.61 -13.40 1.51
C TRP A 292 1.61 -13.39 0.35
N THR A 293 0.35 -13.77 0.59
CA THR A 293 -0.64 -13.85 -0.49
C THR A 293 -0.84 -12.50 -1.16
N HIS A 294 -1.01 -11.41 -0.39
CA HIS A 294 -1.20 -10.09 -1.02
C HIS A 294 0.08 -9.57 -1.68
N VAL A 295 1.26 -9.91 -1.14
CA VAL A 295 2.56 -9.50 -1.70
C VAL A 295 2.69 -9.97 -3.15
N TRP A 296 2.44 -11.26 -3.37
CA TRP A 296 2.60 -11.85 -4.70
C TRP A 296 1.40 -11.63 -5.61
N ALA A 297 0.20 -11.54 -5.05
CA ALA A 297 -1.02 -11.37 -5.81
C ALA A 297 -1.25 -9.93 -6.30
N TYR A 298 -0.87 -8.92 -5.49
CA TYR A 298 -1.40 -7.55 -5.64
C TYR A 298 -0.45 -6.49 -5.04
N HIS A 299 0.87 -6.70 -5.08
CA HIS A 299 1.77 -5.65 -4.60
C HIS A 299 3.12 -5.59 -5.29
N ALA A 300 3.89 -6.69 -5.23
CA ALA A 300 5.30 -6.66 -5.60
C ALA A 300 5.48 -6.48 -7.11
N ILE A 301 4.75 -7.26 -7.91
CA ILE A 301 4.80 -7.19 -9.37
C ILE A 301 3.88 -6.05 -9.84
N ALA A 302 2.60 -6.14 -9.47
CA ALA A 302 1.58 -5.16 -9.78
C ALA A 302 1.13 -4.48 -8.47
N PRO A 303 1.30 -3.14 -8.28
CA PRO A 303 1.81 -2.17 -9.25
C PRO A 303 3.32 -2.08 -9.40
N HIS A 304 4.10 -2.39 -8.37
CA HIS A 304 5.41 -1.75 -8.24
C HIS A 304 6.43 -2.11 -9.31
N THR A 305 6.52 -3.38 -9.71
CA THR A 305 7.47 -3.74 -10.77
C THR A 305 6.94 -3.24 -12.13
N LEU A 306 5.67 -3.45 -12.45
CA LEU A 306 5.14 -3.10 -13.78
C LEU A 306 5.03 -1.58 -14.01
N LEU A 307 4.57 -0.83 -13.02
CA LEU A 307 4.33 0.60 -13.14
C LEU A 307 5.57 1.44 -12.82
N ASP A 308 6.41 1.05 -11.86
CA ASP A 308 7.51 1.92 -11.43
C ASP A 308 8.84 1.65 -12.14
N THR A 309 8.98 0.57 -12.91
CA THR A 309 10.23 0.28 -13.64
C THR A 309 10.69 1.42 -14.54
N PRO A 310 9.83 2.05 -15.36
CA PRO A 310 10.25 3.21 -16.17
C PRO A 310 10.82 4.37 -15.35
N MET A 311 10.34 4.55 -14.12
CA MET A 311 10.86 5.59 -13.22
C MET A 311 12.27 5.24 -12.74
N PHE A 312 12.49 4.01 -12.26
CA PHE A 312 13.81 3.59 -11.77
C PHE A 312 14.86 3.51 -12.88
N VAL A 313 14.47 3.10 -14.08
CA VAL A 313 15.34 3.15 -15.26
C VAL A 313 15.87 4.56 -15.48
N ARG A 314 15.01 5.59 -15.35
CA ARG A 314 15.42 7.00 -15.43
C ARG A 314 16.28 7.44 -14.25
N ILE A 315 15.88 7.13 -13.02
CA ILE A 315 16.64 7.49 -11.79
C ILE A 315 18.08 6.96 -11.87
N PHE A 316 18.26 5.71 -12.30
CA PHE A 316 19.55 5.04 -12.34
C PHE A 316 20.28 5.16 -13.68
N GLY A 317 19.70 5.88 -14.66
CA GLY A 317 20.32 6.12 -15.96
C GLY A 317 20.59 4.84 -16.76
N ILE A 318 19.70 3.84 -16.67
CA ILE A 318 19.81 2.59 -17.41
C ILE A 318 19.48 2.87 -18.89
N ARG A 319 20.46 2.66 -19.77
CA ARG A 319 20.38 2.88 -21.23
C ARG A 319 20.46 1.58 -22.00
#